data_AF-A0A7C6E2L4-F1
#
_entry.id   AF-A0A7C6E2L4-F1
#
_cell.length_a   1.000
_cell.length_b   1.000
_cell.length_c   1.000
_cell.angle_alpha   90.00
_cell.angle_beta   90.00
_cell.angle_gamma   90.00
#
_symmetry.space_group_name_H-M   'P 1'
#
loop_
_entity.id
_entity.type
_entity.pdbx_description
1 polymer ?
#
loop_
_entity_poly.entity_id
_entity_poly.type
_entity_poly.pdbx_seq_one_letter_code
_entity_poly.pdbx_strand_id
1 'polypeptide(L)'
;MQPIQLYDPFTTVMDARGKFVSRQPFPGARIPPDRINAVGAAVAGNHPQPNYTLFPNQLSQVNYLTSANARHPIFLWQSRVDHVLSSRHRLYFRYARNHSLVSDYDHLPVRGYSGYGTTQDGNTDDRLANQFAVEETATLRPTLVASFRLAFNRFDQKTRGDGDKQDPDALRLPEILKNNLYSGGGQRLGWPRFNVTDGPVPSVGPLFRRSVNNVGSFITSFTGYLGNHNLRWGWEYRLTRWFENQPGSAQNGLFEFAKALTRATDSSASEPVSGSGLASLLLGLPTSGSISRTPAMAVQSHYNAFYLVRMASVLLVATWLDGAAGADMPLAMNPEAWIRQVRVPGESRWVRLCACTGERLAAPNDVRCWVLGEPVAPARVGSMLLRSPSSKPRCEGGTVPKGFIRGRPACGWNSWSVAAH
;
A
#
# COMPACT_ATOMS: atom_id res chain seq x y z
N MET A 1 5.15 -47.55 -7.30
CA MET A 1 4.18 -46.54 -7.76
C MET A 1 3.07 -47.27 -8.48
N GLN A 2 1.83 -47.11 -8.05
CA GLN A 2 0.69 -47.71 -8.72
C GLN A 2 0.23 -46.76 -9.84
N PRO A 3 0.01 -47.25 -11.08
CA PRO A 3 -0.50 -46.40 -12.16
C PRO A 3 -1.89 -45.89 -11.82
N ILE A 4 -2.19 -44.66 -12.21
CA ILE A 4 -3.55 -44.13 -12.13
C ILE A 4 -4.48 -44.96 -13.03
N GLN A 5 -5.67 -45.25 -12.52
CA GLN A 5 -6.76 -45.77 -13.33
C GLN A 5 -7.77 -44.65 -13.62
N LEU A 6 -8.11 -44.49 -14.89
CA LEU A 6 -9.18 -43.60 -15.35
C LEU A 6 -10.44 -44.41 -15.63
N TYR A 7 -11.59 -43.83 -15.34
CA TYR A 7 -12.90 -44.47 -15.51
C TYR A 7 -13.81 -43.64 -16.44
N ASP A 8 -14.64 -44.33 -17.22
CA ASP A 8 -15.55 -43.68 -18.17
C ASP A 8 -16.81 -43.17 -17.46
N PRO A 9 -17.05 -41.84 -17.41
CA PRO A 9 -18.24 -41.26 -16.79
C PRO A 9 -19.55 -41.77 -17.39
N PHE A 10 -19.56 -42.17 -18.65
CA PHE A 10 -20.77 -42.61 -19.34
C PHE A 10 -21.16 -44.07 -19.04
N THR A 11 -20.32 -44.78 -18.28
CA THR A 11 -20.59 -46.16 -17.80
C THR A 11 -21.02 -46.19 -16.33
N THR A 12 -21.48 -45.05 -15.82
CA THR A 12 -21.91 -44.91 -14.43
C THR A 12 -23.08 -45.83 -14.12
N VAL A 13 -22.87 -46.76 -13.19
CA VAL A 13 -23.91 -47.62 -12.62
C VAL A 13 -24.39 -47.02 -11.30
N MET A 14 -25.69 -46.81 -11.20
CA MET A 14 -26.37 -46.41 -9.95
C MET A 14 -27.08 -47.62 -9.33
N ASP A 15 -27.19 -47.66 -8.01
CA ASP A 15 -28.05 -48.64 -7.34
C ASP A 15 -29.53 -48.23 -7.39
N ALA A 16 -30.41 -49.11 -6.91
CA ALA A 16 -31.85 -48.85 -6.86
C ALA A 16 -32.26 -47.65 -5.97
N ARG A 17 -31.33 -47.12 -5.16
CA ARG A 17 -31.53 -45.95 -4.29
C ARG A 17 -30.90 -44.67 -4.88
N GLY A 18 -30.38 -44.74 -6.10
CA GLY A 18 -29.75 -43.62 -6.81
C GLY A 18 -28.31 -43.31 -6.36
N LYS A 19 -27.66 -44.23 -5.63
CA LYS A 19 -26.27 -44.05 -5.19
C LYS A 19 -25.31 -44.54 -6.28
N PHE A 20 -24.23 -43.79 -6.50
CA PHE A 20 -23.16 -44.18 -7.41
C PHE A 20 -22.44 -45.44 -6.93
N VAL A 21 -22.49 -46.50 -7.75
CA VAL A 21 -21.90 -47.81 -7.46
C VAL A 21 -20.54 -47.96 -8.11
N SER A 22 -20.45 -47.81 -9.44
CA SER A 22 -19.21 -48.06 -10.19
C SER A 22 -19.22 -47.46 -11.60
N ARG A 23 -18.02 -47.28 -12.18
CA ARG A 23 -17.78 -47.02 -13.60
C ARG A 23 -16.82 -48.08 -14.15
N GLN A 24 -16.89 -48.30 -15.46
CA GLN A 24 -15.91 -49.11 -16.17
C GLN A 24 -14.60 -48.33 -16.38
N PRO A 25 -13.43 -48.98 -16.23
CA PRO A 25 -12.15 -48.35 -16.48
C PRO A 25 -11.94 -48.13 -17.99
N PHE A 26 -11.26 -47.04 -18.34
CA PHE A 26 -10.64 -46.92 -19.67
C PHE A 26 -9.50 -47.94 -19.78
N PRO A 27 -9.48 -48.80 -20.82
CA PRO A 27 -8.39 -49.75 -21.03
C PRO A 27 -7.03 -49.04 -21.05
N GLY A 28 -6.08 -49.51 -20.23
CA GLY A 28 -4.74 -48.93 -20.11
C GLY A 28 -4.71 -47.47 -19.64
N ALA A 29 -5.78 -46.99 -18.98
CA ALA A 29 -5.95 -45.60 -18.57
C ALA A 29 -5.80 -44.58 -19.72
N ARG A 30 -6.23 -44.97 -20.93
CA ARG A 30 -6.20 -44.12 -22.13
C ARG A 30 -7.60 -43.76 -22.58
N ILE A 31 -7.88 -42.47 -22.70
CA ILE A 31 -9.12 -41.97 -23.29
C ILE A 31 -9.06 -42.22 -24.81
N PRO A 32 -10.07 -42.88 -25.41
CA PRO A 32 -10.14 -43.07 -26.86
C PRO A 32 -10.13 -41.72 -27.61
N PRO A 33 -9.43 -41.60 -28.76
CA PRO A 33 -9.31 -40.32 -29.47
C PRO A 33 -10.64 -39.68 -29.87
N ASP A 34 -11.65 -40.48 -30.21
CA ASP A 34 -13.01 -40.06 -30.57
C ASP A 34 -13.80 -39.46 -29.39
N ARG A 35 -13.35 -39.70 -28.16
CA ARG A 35 -13.94 -39.17 -26.92
C ARG A 35 -13.25 -37.90 -26.44
N ILE A 36 -12.14 -37.50 -27.06
CA ILE A 36 -11.41 -36.30 -26.69
C ILE A 36 -12.17 -35.07 -27.23
N ASN A 37 -12.64 -34.24 -26.30
CA ASN A 37 -13.26 -32.97 -26.61
C ASN A 37 -12.24 -31.99 -27.21
N ALA A 38 -12.63 -31.31 -28.30
CA ALA A 38 -11.76 -30.40 -29.02
C ALA A 38 -11.28 -29.19 -28.18
N VAL A 39 -12.13 -28.68 -27.27
CA VAL A 39 -11.76 -27.60 -26.34
C VAL A 39 -10.77 -28.12 -25.30
N GLY A 40 -11.07 -29.28 -24.71
CA GLY A 40 -10.20 -29.93 -23.73
C GLY A 40 -8.80 -30.20 -24.28
N ALA A 41 -8.71 -30.70 -25.51
CA ALA A 41 -7.44 -30.90 -26.22
C ALA A 41 -6.68 -29.59 -26.47
N ALA A 42 -7.38 -28.51 -26.86
CA ALA A 42 -6.76 -27.21 -27.10
C ALA A 42 -6.21 -26.57 -25.81
N VAL A 43 -6.96 -26.66 -24.70
CA VAL A 43 -6.51 -26.19 -23.37
C VAL A 43 -5.33 -27.02 -22.88
N ALA A 44 -5.39 -28.34 -23.00
CA ALA A 44 -4.28 -29.23 -22.60
C ALA A 44 -3.03 -28.99 -23.46
N GLY A 45 -3.18 -28.80 -24.77
CA GLY A 45 -2.09 -28.52 -25.70
C GLY A 45 -1.39 -27.18 -25.48
N ASN A 46 -1.99 -26.29 -24.69
CA ASN A 46 -1.39 -25.03 -24.30
C ASN A 46 -0.37 -25.17 -23.13
N HIS A 47 -0.39 -26.30 -22.44
CA HIS A 47 0.59 -26.57 -21.38
C HIS A 47 1.92 -27.01 -22.00
N PRO A 48 3.07 -26.53 -21.48
CA PRO A 48 4.37 -26.91 -21.98
C PRO A 48 4.65 -28.39 -21.70
N GLN A 49 5.52 -28.98 -22.52
CA GLN A 49 6.02 -30.33 -22.27
C GLN A 49 6.86 -30.36 -20.99
N PRO A 50 6.79 -31.45 -20.20
CA PRO A 50 7.57 -31.57 -18.97
C PRO A 50 9.07 -31.37 -19.21
N ASN A 51 9.71 -30.56 -18.36
CA ASN A 51 11.16 -30.36 -18.38
C ASN A 51 11.81 -30.57 -16.99
N TYR A 52 11.01 -30.91 -15.98
CA TYR A 52 11.46 -31.17 -14.62
C TYR A 52 11.18 -32.62 -14.24
N THR A 53 12.26 -33.40 -14.07
CA THR A 53 12.19 -34.87 -14.02
C THR A 53 12.53 -35.46 -12.66
N LEU A 54 12.57 -34.65 -11.59
CA LEU A 54 12.86 -35.16 -10.23
C LEU A 54 11.75 -36.08 -9.70
N PHE A 55 10.51 -35.90 -10.17
CA PHE A 55 9.36 -36.76 -9.84
C PHE A 55 8.66 -37.23 -11.12
N PRO A 56 9.32 -38.08 -11.94
CA PRO A 56 8.78 -38.46 -13.23
C PRO A 56 7.54 -39.33 -13.03
N ASN A 57 6.52 -39.11 -13.88
CA ASN A 57 5.30 -39.91 -13.94
C ASN A 57 4.46 -39.93 -12.65
N GLN A 58 4.54 -38.89 -11.83
CA GLN A 58 3.68 -38.70 -10.65
C GLN A 58 2.66 -37.59 -10.91
N LEU A 59 1.39 -37.87 -10.59
CA LEU A 59 0.34 -36.85 -10.59
C LEU A 59 0.52 -35.91 -9.39
N SER A 60 0.01 -34.70 -9.53
CA SER A 60 0.07 -33.65 -8.51
C SER A 60 1.50 -33.23 -8.08
N GLN A 61 2.51 -33.61 -8.86
CA GLN A 61 3.88 -33.14 -8.72
C GLN A 61 4.20 -32.13 -9.81
N VAL A 62 5.09 -31.19 -9.50
CA VAL A 62 5.61 -30.25 -10.50
C VAL A 62 6.44 -31.04 -11.52
N ASN A 63 6.11 -30.92 -12.80
CA ASN A 63 6.81 -31.56 -13.91
C ASN A 63 7.37 -30.54 -14.92
N TYR A 64 7.15 -29.25 -14.67
CA TYR A 64 7.62 -28.16 -15.50
C TYR A 64 8.10 -26.99 -14.64
N LEU A 65 9.25 -26.43 -14.98
CA LEU A 65 9.81 -25.21 -14.40
C LEU A 65 10.26 -24.27 -15.51
N THR A 66 10.01 -22.99 -15.32
CA THR A 66 10.60 -21.92 -16.13
C THR A 66 11.05 -20.79 -15.22
N SER A 67 11.99 -19.99 -15.69
CA SER A 67 12.19 -18.64 -15.17
C SER A 67 11.52 -17.64 -16.12
N ALA A 68 10.86 -16.64 -15.56
CA ALA A 68 10.35 -15.49 -16.30
C ALA A 68 10.86 -14.22 -15.63
N ASN A 69 11.30 -13.24 -16.42
CA ASN A 69 11.78 -11.98 -15.85
C ASN A 69 10.61 -11.01 -15.76
N ALA A 70 10.21 -10.67 -14.54
CA ALA A 70 9.30 -9.56 -14.31
C ALA A 70 10.09 -8.24 -14.38
N ARG A 71 9.72 -7.37 -15.32
CA ARG A 71 10.22 -6.00 -15.40
C ARG A 71 9.26 -5.06 -14.68
N HIS A 72 9.83 -4.00 -14.12
CA HIS A 72 9.08 -2.95 -13.43
C HIS A 72 9.51 -1.57 -13.93
N PRO A 73 9.27 -1.23 -15.21
CA PRO A 73 9.66 0.06 -15.74
C PRO A 73 8.85 1.16 -15.05
N ILE A 74 9.55 2.20 -14.58
CA ILE A 74 8.98 3.36 -13.91
C ILE A 74 9.39 4.61 -14.67
N PHE A 75 8.42 5.43 -15.05
CA PHE A 75 8.60 6.75 -15.63
C PHE A 75 8.03 7.80 -14.67
N LEU A 76 8.90 8.70 -14.22
CA LEU A 76 8.57 9.79 -13.34
C LEU A 76 8.92 11.10 -14.02
N TRP A 77 7.96 12.01 -14.07
CA TRP A 77 8.18 13.37 -14.54
C TRP A 77 7.51 14.34 -13.58
N GLN A 78 8.21 15.42 -13.25
CA GLN A 78 7.68 16.47 -12.42
C GLN A 78 8.23 17.81 -12.88
N SER A 79 7.35 18.80 -12.95
CA SER A 79 7.72 20.20 -13.13
C SER A 79 7.20 21.04 -11.98
N ARG A 80 7.88 22.16 -11.77
CA ARG A 80 7.50 23.18 -10.80
C ARG A 80 7.77 24.55 -11.42
N VAL A 81 6.81 25.45 -11.27
CA VAL A 81 6.93 26.85 -11.69
C VAL A 81 6.52 27.71 -10.49
N ASP A 82 7.39 28.63 -10.10
CA ASP A 82 7.10 29.66 -9.11
C ASP A 82 7.17 31.01 -9.82
N HIS A 83 6.18 31.87 -9.60
CA HIS A 83 6.16 33.20 -10.17
C HIS A 83 5.74 34.23 -9.12
N VAL A 84 6.51 35.30 -9.01
CA VAL A 84 6.18 36.44 -8.15
C VAL A 84 5.43 37.44 -9.00
N LEU A 85 4.10 37.45 -8.89
CA LEU A 85 3.22 38.34 -9.65
C LEU A 85 3.36 39.79 -9.16
N SER A 86 3.58 39.98 -7.85
CA SER A 86 3.85 41.28 -7.22
C SER A 86 4.48 41.10 -5.85
N SER A 87 4.75 42.20 -5.13
CA SER A 87 5.20 42.15 -3.73
C SER A 87 4.20 41.49 -2.78
N ARG A 88 2.93 41.31 -3.18
CA ARG A 88 1.88 40.70 -2.36
C ARG A 88 1.41 39.33 -2.87
N HIS A 89 1.73 38.96 -4.12
CA HIS A 89 1.16 37.77 -4.76
C HIS A 89 2.27 36.87 -5.30
N ARG A 90 2.27 35.62 -4.86
CA ARG A 90 3.15 34.56 -5.36
C ARG A 90 2.31 33.38 -5.84
N LEU A 91 2.53 32.97 -7.07
CA LEU A 91 1.89 31.82 -7.70
C LEU A 91 2.86 30.63 -7.73
N TYR A 92 2.32 29.45 -7.43
CA TYR A 92 2.98 28.16 -7.50
C TYR A 92 2.17 27.22 -8.40
N PHE A 93 2.84 26.55 -9.31
CA PHE A 93 2.27 25.50 -10.14
C PHE A 93 3.15 24.25 -10.10
N ARG A 94 2.51 23.08 -10.03
CA ARG A 94 3.15 21.77 -10.16
C ARG A 94 2.30 20.85 -11.01
N TYR A 95 2.95 20.19 -11.97
CA TYR A 95 2.44 19.00 -12.65
C TYR A 95 3.40 17.84 -12.35
N ALA A 96 2.84 16.67 -12.04
CA ALA A 96 3.62 15.45 -11.90
C ALA A 96 2.89 14.28 -12.59
N ARG A 97 3.66 13.45 -13.28
CA ARG A 97 3.21 12.22 -13.92
C ARG A 97 4.07 11.07 -13.42
N ASN A 98 3.40 10.01 -12.97
CA ASN A 98 4.04 8.75 -12.65
C ASN A 98 3.37 7.67 -13.50
N HIS A 99 4.14 6.92 -14.26
CA HIS A 99 3.66 5.75 -14.99
C HIS A 99 4.56 4.58 -14.66
N SER A 100 3.99 3.50 -14.14
CA SER A 100 4.72 2.28 -13.83
C SER A 100 3.95 1.08 -14.33
N LEU A 101 4.66 0.17 -15.00
CA LEU A 101 4.18 -1.19 -15.18
C LEU A 101 4.79 -2.05 -14.09
N VAL A 102 3.97 -2.87 -13.43
CA VAL A 102 4.42 -3.83 -12.43
C VAL A 102 4.15 -5.22 -12.93
N SER A 103 5.18 -6.08 -12.83
CA SER A 103 5.12 -7.46 -13.28
C SER A 103 4.87 -7.56 -14.79
N ASP A 104 5.64 -6.77 -15.54
CA ASP A 104 5.72 -6.86 -17.00
C ASP A 104 6.63 -8.03 -17.36
N TYR A 105 6.04 -9.21 -17.55
CA TYR A 105 6.77 -10.43 -17.86
C TYR A 105 7.19 -10.46 -19.34
N ASP A 106 8.45 -10.79 -19.60
CA ASP A 106 8.97 -10.96 -20.97
C ASP A 106 8.33 -12.14 -21.72
N HIS A 107 8.01 -13.21 -20.98
CA HIS A 107 7.28 -14.36 -21.47
C HIS A 107 6.55 -15.07 -20.33
N LEU A 108 5.53 -15.87 -20.67
CA LEU A 108 4.82 -16.72 -19.73
C LEU A 108 4.94 -18.19 -20.18
N PRO A 109 5.05 -19.14 -19.24
CA PRO A 109 5.16 -20.57 -19.56
C PRO A 109 3.92 -21.14 -20.23
N VAL A 110 2.76 -20.55 -19.96
CA VAL A 110 1.46 -20.96 -20.47
C VAL A 110 0.79 -19.71 -21.03
N ARG A 111 0.28 -19.78 -22.26
CA ARG A 111 -0.50 -18.69 -22.85
C ARG A 111 -1.80 -18.53 -22.06
N GLY A 112 -2.27 -17.31 -21.88
CA GLY A 112 -3.47 -17.05 -21.11
C GLY A 112 -3.33 -17.35 -19.62
N TYR A 113 -2.09 -17.56 -19.13
CA TYR A 113 -1.82 -17.82 -17.72
C TYR A 113 -2.30 -16.64 -16.86
N SER A 114 -2.93 -16.98 -15.75
CA SER A 114 -3.49 -16.00 -14.82
C SER A 114 -3.06 -16.21 -13.38
N GLY A 115 -1.93 -16.90 -13.18
CA GLY A 115 -1.40 -17.25 -11.87
C GLY A 115 -1.80 -18.63 -11.40
N TYR A 116 -1.18 -19.07 -10.30
CA TYR A 116 -1.55 -20.28 -9.59
C TYR A 116 -2.55 -19.93 -8.49
N GLY A 117 -3.84 -20.18 -8.71
CA GLY A 117 -4.88 -19.77 -7.76
C GLY A 117 -5.11 -18.25 -7.73
N THR A 118 -5.47 -17.71 -6.56
CA THR A 118 -5.79 -16.28 -6.37
C THR A 118 -4.57 -15.35 -6.37
N THR A 119 -3.36 -15.86 -6.60
CA THR A 119 -2.14 -15.03 -6.63
C THR A 119 -2.03 -14.28 -7.96
N GLN A 120 -1.53 -13.04 -7.89
CA GLN A 120 -1.33 -12.15 -9.04
C GLN A 120 -0.19 -12.58 -9.99
N ASP A 121 0.36 -13.78 -9.84
CA ASP A 121 1.49 -14.26 -10.61
C ASP A 121 1.15 -14.31 -12.11
N GLY A 122 1.94 -13.66 -12.97
CA GLY A 122 1.66 -13.60 -14.41
C GLY A 122 0.73 -12.48 -14.88
N ASN A 123 0.34 -11.55 -14.01
CA ASN A 123 -0.47 -10.38 -14.38
C ASN A 123 0.39 -9.12 -14.42
N THR A 124 0.00 -8.18 -15.28
CA THR A 124 0.65 -6.87 -15.39
C THR A 124 -0.27 -5.77 -14.90
N ASP A 125 0.26 -5.00 -13.95
CA ASP A 125 -0.40 -3.83 -13.38
C ASP A 125 0.14 -2.55 -14.04
N ASP A 126 -0.67 -1.91 -14.88
CA ASP A 126 -0.42 -0.58 -15.43
C ASP A 126 -0.98 0.47 -14.47
N ARG A 127 -0.11 1.30 -13.91
CA ARG A 127 -0.46 2.36 -12.96
C ARG A 127 -0.03 3.70 -13.53
N LEU A 128 -1.00 4.57 -13.77
CA LEU A 128 -0.81 5.93 -14.27
C LEU A 128 -1.38 6.94 -13.28
N ALA A 129 -0.49 7.74 -12.69
CA ALA A 129 -0.83 8.87 -11.83
C ALA A 129 -0.58 10.20 -12.55
N ASN A 130 -1.54 11.11 -12.50
CA ASN A 130 -1.39 12.50 -12.88
C ASN A 130 -1.76 13.39 -11.70
N GLN A 131 -0.93 14.38 -11.39
CA GLN A 131 -1.12 15.29 -10.29
C GLN A 131 -0.94 16.72 -10.75
N PHE A 132 -1.91 17.57 -10.43
CA PHE A 132 -1.91 18.98 -10.72
C PHE A 132 -2.10 19.74 -9.41
N ALA A 133 -1.33 20.80 -9.19
CA ALA A 133 -1.55 21.71 -8.08
C ALA A 133 -1.24 23.14 -8.52
N VAL A 134 -2.17 24.05 -8.22
CA VAL A 134 -2.00 25.49 -8.34
C VAL A 134 -2.20 26.06 -6.93
N GLU A 135 -1.29 26.92 -6.50
CA GLU A 135 -1.41 27.62 -5.23
C GLU A 135 -1.07 29.10 -5.40
N GLU A 136 -1.91 29.96 -4.86
CA GLU A 136 -1.62 31.39 -4.72
C GLU A 136 -1.42 31.71 -3.24
N THR A 137 -0.29 32.33 -2.91
CA THR A 137 -0.06 32.96 -1.61
C THR A 137 -0.18 34.47 -1.75
N ALA A 138 -1.10 35.06 -0.99
CA ALA A 138 -1.42 36.48 -1.04
C ALA A 138 -1.25 37.15 0.34
N THR A 139 -0.49 38.24 0.40
CA THR A 139 -0.46 39.14 1.55
C THR A 139 -1.62 40.13 1.44
N LEU A 140 -2.77 39.75 2.01
CA LEU A 140 -4.01 40.54 1.95
C LEU A 140 -3.90 41.87 2.73
N ARG A 141 -3.18 41.85 3.86
CA ARG A 141 -2.81 43.01 4.69
C ARG A 141 -1.42 42.76 5.29
N PRO A 142 -0.70 43.77 5.82
CA PRO A 142 0.60 43.56 6.48
C PRO A 142 0.57 42.54 7.62
N THR A 143 -0.61 42.33 8.20
CA THR A 143 -0.87 41.39 9.30
C THR A 143 -1.68 40.16 8.88
N LEU A 144 -1.97 39.95 7.59
CA LEU A 144 -2.80 38.84 7.12
C LEU A 144 -2.26 38.23 5.82
N VAL A 145 -1.86 36.97 5.89
CA VAL A 145 -1.42 36.15 4.75
C VAL A 145 -2.45 35.05 4.48
N ALA A 146 -2.83 34.87 3.23
CA ALA A 146 -3.71 33.79 2.77
C ALA A 146 -3.00 32.90 1.76
N SER A 147 -3.31 31.60 1.78
CA SER A 147 -2.94 30.62 0.75
C SER A 147 -4.22 29.96 0.24
N PHE A 148 -4.37 29.92 -1.09
CA PHE A 148 -5.44 29.25 -1.81
C PHE A 148 -4.82 28.18 -2.69
N ARG A 149 -5.14 26.91 -2.45
CA ARG A 149 -4.60 25.78 -3.20
C ARG A 149 -5.70 24.95 -3.83
N LEU A 150 -5.64 24.81 -5.14
CA LEU A 150 -6.43 23.86 -5.92
C LEU A 150 -5.53 22.70 -6.34
N ALA A 151 -5.92 21.47 -6.04
CA ALA A 151 -5.17 20.28 -6.44
C ALA A 151 -6.09 19.21 -7.02
N PHE A 152 -5.57 18.47 -8.01
CA PHE A 152 -6.25 17.32 -8.60
C PHE A 152 -5.25 16.17 -8.76
N ASN A 153 -5.60 15.01 -8.25
CA ASN A 153 -4.86 13.77 -8.42
C ASN A 153 -5.78 12.76 -9.12
N ARG A 154 -5.29 12.16 -10.21
CA ARG A 154 -5.92 11.02 -10.86
C ARG A 154 -4.96 9.86 -10.86
N PHE A 155 -5.40 8.73 -10.33
CA PHE A 155 -4.70 7.45 -10.37
C PHE A 155 -5.56 6.44 -11.13
N ASP A 156 -5.08 5.97 -12.28
CA ASP A 156 -5.70 4.93 -13.11
C ASP A 156 -4.83 3.67 -13.01
N GLN A 157 -5.36 2.62 -12.41
CA GLN A 157 -4.74 1.31 -12.35
C GLN A 157 -5.53 0.33 -13.21
N LYS A 158 -4.84 -0.38 -14.10
CA LYS A 158 -5.38 -1.47 -14.90
C LYS A 158 -4.57 -2.72 -14.61
N THR A 159 -5.24 -3.75 -14.12
CA THR A 159 -4.67 -5.10 -14.08
C THR A 159 -5.15 -5.83 -15.31
N ARG A 160 -4.22 -6.46 -16.03
CA ARG A 160 -4.51 -7.33 -17.17
C ARG A 160 -3.74 -8.63 -17.00
N GLY A 161 -4.43 -9.74 -17.20
CA GLY A 161 -3.82 -11.05 -17.39
C GLY A 161 -3.57 -11.30 -18.88
N ASP A 162 -2.67 -12.22 -19.19
CA ASP A 162 -2.42 -12.61 -20.58
C ASP A 162 -3.66 -13.19 -21.24
N GLY A 163 -4.53 -13.84 -20.46
CA GLY A 163 -5.78 -14.43 -20.95
C GLY A 163 -6.84 -13.41 -21.37
N ASP A 164 -6.71 -12.12 -21.01
CA ASP A 164 -7.68 -11.07 -21.40
C ASP A 164 -7.58 -10.68 -22.88
N LYS A 165 -6.45 -10.97 -23.53
CA LYS A 165 -6.16 -10.59 -24.93
C LYS A 165 -6.10 -11.77 -25.90
N GLN A 166 -6.24 -13.00 -25.41
CA GLN A 166 -6.10 -14.18 -26.25
C GLN A 166 -7.31 -14.38 -27.17
N ASP A 167 -7.05 -14.92 -28.36
CA ASP A 167 -8.09 -15.28 -29.31
C ASP A 167 -8.89 -16.49 -28.79
N PRO A 168 -10.22 -16.38 -28.57
CA PRO A 168 -11.03 -17.50 -28.13
C PRO A 168 -11.10 -18.67 -29.13
N ASP A 169 -10.86 -18.44 -30.42
CA ASP A 169 -10.87 -19.51 -31.42
C ASP A 169 -9.67 -20.46 -31.27
N ALA A 170 -8.58 -20.01 -30.63
CA ALA A 170 -7.46 -20.86 -30.28
C ALA A 170 -7.85 -22.02 -29.34
N LEU A 171 -8.89 -21.84 -28.52
CA LEU A 171 -9.45 -22.87 -27.65
C LEU A 171 -10.62 -23.63 -28.27
N ARG A 172 -10.98 -23.34 -29.54
CA ARG A 172 -12.11 -23.95 -30.25
C ARG A 172 -13.44 -23.84 -29.48
N LEU A 173 -13.63 -22.70 -28.80
CA LEU A 173 -14.80 -22.49 -27.95
C LEU A 173 -16.09 -22.47 -28.79
N PRO A 174 -17.18 -23.08 -28.29
CA PRO A 174 -18.48 -22.98 -28.94
C PRO A 174 -18.95 -21.53 -28.96
N GLU A 175 -19.70 -21.16 -30.01
CA GLU A 175 -20.15 -19.78 -30.24
C GLU A 175 -20.93 -19.19 -29.06
N ILE A 176 -21.70 -20.02 -28.36
CA ILE A 176 -22.43 -19.60 -27.16
C ILE A 176 -21.50 -19.06 -26.06
N LEU A 177 -20.32 -19.63 -25.87
CA LEU A 177 -19.34 -19.13 -24.90
C LEU A 177 -18.65 -17.87 -25.43
N LYS A 178 -18.31 -17.85 -26.73
CA LYS A 178 -17.70 -16.67 -27.38
C LYS A 178 -18.57 -15.42 -27.26
N ASN A 179 -19.89 -15.56 -27.40
CA ASN A 179 -20.84 -14.47 -27.27
C ASN A 179 -20.99 -13.95 -25.82
N ASN A 180 -20.50 -14.71 -24.83
CA ASN A 180 -20.54 -14.35 -23.41
C ASN A 180 -19.18 -13.90 -22.85
N LEU A 181 -18.16 -13.69 -23.69
CA LEU A 181 -16.86 -13.16 -23.25
C LEU A 181 -16.97 -11.66 -22.91
N TYR A 182 -16.42 -11.28 -21.76
CA TYR A 182 -16.45 -9.92 -21.23
C TYR A 182 -15.12 -9.18 -21.36
N SER A 183 -14.00 -9.90 -21.18
CA SER A 183 -12.66 -9.29 -21.27
C SER A 183 -12.39 -8.73 -22.67
N GLY A 184 -11.36 -7.88 -22.80
CA GLY A 184 -11.01 -7.27 -24.10
C GLY A 184 -11.83 -6.02 -24.48
N GLY A 185 -12.54 -5.39 -23.53
CA GLY A 185 -13.16 -4.08 -23.76
C GLY A 185 -14.27 -4.08 -24.82
N GLY A 186 -15.01 -5.18 -24.95
CA GLY A 186 -16.08 -5.34 -25.95
C GLY A 186 -15.62 -5.96 -27.27
N GLN A 187 -14.33 -6.32 -27.40
CA GLN A 187 -13.80 -7.00 -28.59
C GLN A 187 -14.10 -8.51 -28.65
N ARG A 188 -14.85 -9.05 -27.67
CA ARG A 188 -15.13 -10.50 -27.50
C ARG A 188 -13.85 -11.35 -27.48
N LEU A 189 -12.77 -10.78 -26.95
CA LEU A 189 -11.49 -11.44 -26.78
C LEU A 189 -11.35 -11.97 -25.37
N GLY A 190 -10.45 -12.94 -25.24
CA GLY A 190 -10.00 -13.49 -23.98
C GLY A 190 -10.62 -14.84 -23.67
N TRP A 191 -9.88 -15.61 -22.88
CA TRP A 191 -10.25 -16.98 -22.58
C TRP A 191 -11.14 -17.05 -21.34
N PRO A 192 -12.03 -18.05 -21.24
CA PRO A 192 -12.62 -18.47 -19.98
C PRO A 192 -11.55 -18.96 -19.01
N ARG A 193 -11.89 -19.00 -17.72
CA ARG A 193 -11.04 -19.59 -16.70
C ARG A 193 -11.22 -21.10 -16.66
N PHE A 194 -10.14 -21.85 -16.88
CA PHE A 194 -10.10 -23.30 -16.77
C PHE A 194 -9.19 -23.69 -15.62
N ASN A 195 -9.77 -24.33 -14.61
CA ASN A 195 -9.05 -24.81 -13.43
C ASN A 195 -9.06 -26.33 -13.42
N VAL A 196 -7.88 -26.95 -13.39
CA VAL A 196 -7.73 -28.41 -13.32
C VAL A 196 -7.22 -28.76 -11.93
N THR A 197 -7.98 -29.58 -11.19
CA THR A 197 -7.70 -29.90 -9.79
C THR A 197 -6.84 -31.17 -9.65
N ASP A 198 -5.68 -31.21 -10.31
CA ASP A 198 -4.70 -32.32 -10.28
C ASP A 198 -3.33 -31.86 -9.77
N GLY A 199 -3.34 -31.18 -8.61
CA GLY A 199 -2.15 -30.59 -7.99
C GLY A 199 -1.81 -29.22 -8.57
N PRO A 200 -0.51 -28.85 -8.68
CA PRO A 200 -0.10 -27.48 -8.98
C PRO A 200 -0.22 -27.11 -10.47
N VAL A 201 -1.39 -27.35 -11.06
CA VAL A 201 -1.67 -27.01 -12.46
C VAL A 201 -1.98 -25.52 -12.57
N PRO A 202 -1.28 -24.77 -13.45
CA PRO A 202 -1.56 -23.36 -13.67
C PRO A 202 -2.97 -23.15 -14.23
N SER A 203 -3.67 -22.12 -13.74
CA SER A 203 -4.95 -21.73 -14.31
C SER A 203 -4.76 -20.84 -15.53
N VAL A 204 -5.50 -21.12 -16.60
CA VAL A 204 -5.64 -20.21 -17.74
C VAL A 204 -6.93 -19.42 -17.59
N GLY A 205 -6.95 -18.14 -17.99
CA GLY A 205 -8.16 -17.33 -17.95
C GLY A 205 -7.92 -15.82 -17.84
N PRO A 206 -9.00 -15.05 -17.67
CA PRO A 206 -8.93 -13.60 -17.64
C PRO A 206 -8.51 -13.09 -16.26
N LEU A 207 -7.93 -11.89 -16.23
CA LEU A 207 -7.68 -11.14 -15.00
C LEU A 207 -7.86 -9.63 -15.20
N PHE A 208 -8.97 -9.25 -15.82
CA PHE A 208 -9.32 -7.86 -16.00
C PHE A 208 -9.75 -7.17 -14.69
N ARG A 209 -9.10 -6.05 -14.39
CA ARG A 209 -9.54 -5.07 -13.39
C ARG A 209 -9.15 -3.67 -13.85
N ARG A 210 -10.02 -2.69 -13.60
CA ARG A 210 -9.68 -1.27 -13.74
C ARG A 210 -10.19 -0.48 -12.56
N SER A 211 -9.29 0.23 -11.90
CA SER A 211 -9.56 1.10 -10.77
C SER A 211 -9.14 2.52 -11.11
N VAL A 212 -10.05 3.48 -10.97
CA VAL A 212 -9.75 4.89 -11.20
C VAL A 212 -10.13 5.68 -9.96
N ASN A 213 -9.13 6.29 -9.33
CA ASN A 213 -9.31 7.18 -8.20
C ASN A 213 -9.02 8.62 -8.63
N ASN A 214 -9.95 9.53 -8.36
CA ASN A 214 -9.77 10.96 -8.56
C ASN A 214 -9.97 11.69 -7.24
N VAL A 215 -9.02 12.52 -6.86
CA VAL A 215 -9.09 13.37 -5.68
C VAL A 215 -8.92 14.81 -6.12
N GLY A 216 -10.00 15.59 -6.05
CA GLY A 216 -9.94 17.04 -6.16
C GLY A 216 -9.96 17.65 -4.77
N SER A 217 -9.10 18.63 -4.51
CA SER A 217 -9.13 19.38 -3.25
C SER A 217 -8.98 20.88 -3.48
N PHE A 218 -9.68 21.64 -2.65
CA PHE A 218 -9.56 23.07 -2.52
C PHE A 218 -9.27 23.39 -1.06
N ILE A 219 -8.12 23.99 -0.78
CA ILE A 219 -7.65 24.29 0.56
C ILE A 219 -7.42 25.79 0.65
N THR A 220 -7.94 26.38 1.73
CA THR A 220 -7.71 27.78 2.09
C THR A 220 -7.05 27.82 3.46
N SER A 221 -6.03 28.65 3.62
CA SER A 221 -5.32 28.83 4.89
C SER A 221 -5.01 30.30 5.09
N PHE A 222 -5.42 30.84 6.23
CA PHE A 222 -5.18 32.22 6.63
C PHE A 222 -4.28 32.24 7.86
N THR A 223 -3.33 33.17 7.88
CA THR A 223 -2.45 33.44 9.01
C THR A 223 -2.51 34.92 9.33
N GLY A 224 -3.04 35.26 10.50
CA GLY A 224 -3.26 36.62 10.96
C GLY A 224 -2.44 36.94 12.21
N TYR A 225 -1.84 38.12 12.24
CA TYR A 225 -1.09 38.65 13.38
C TYR A 225 -1.93 39.74 14.06
N LEU A 226 -2.49 39.43 15.22
CA LEU A 226 -3.27 40.36 16.04
C LEU A 226 -2.55 40.61 17.36
N GLY A 227 -1.77 41.70 17.42
CA GLY A 227 -0.95 42.02 18.58
C GLY A 227 0.01 40.87 18.90
N ASN A 228 -0.08 40.34 20.13
CA ASN A 228 0.75 39.22 20.62
C ASN A 228 0.19 37.83 20.24
N HIS A 229 -0.80 37.77 19.34
CA HIS A 229 -1.43 36.53 18.90
C HIS A 229 -1.16 36.26 17.43
N ASN A 230 -0.80 35.01 17.14
CA ASN A 230 -0.77 34.47 15.79
C ASN A 230 -1.95 33.50 15.67
N LEU A 231 -2.89 33.84 14.78
CA LEU A 231 -4.06 33.03 14.51
C LEU A 231 -3.92 32.39 13.14
N ARG A 232 -4.07 31.06 13.07
CA ARG A 232 -4.15 30.31 11.82
C ARG A 232 -5.51 29.65 11.71
N TRP A 233 -6.20 29.86 10.60
CA TRP A 233 -7.47 29.20 10.34
C TRP A 233 -7.56 28.80 8.88
N GLY A 234 -8.51 27.94 8.55
CA GLY A 234 -8.65 27.48 7.18
C GLY A 234 -9.81 26.54 6.98
N TRP A 235 -10.05 26.26 5.71
CA TRP A 235 -11.07 25.35 5.24
C TRP A 235 -10.50 24.44 4.15
N GLU A 236 -10.82 23.15 4.22
CA GLU A 236 -10.55 22.17 3.18
C GLU A 236 -11.86 21.59 2.67
N TYR A 237 -12.03 21.62 1.35
CA TYR A 237 -12.96 20.78 0.63
C TYR A 237 -12.20 19.73 -0.16
N ARG A 238 -12.62 18.47 -0.07
CA ARG A 238 -12.06 17.38 -0.87
C ARG A 238 -13.16 16.50 -1.42
N LEU A 239 -13.13 16.28 -2.73
CA LEU A 239 -13.98 15.34 -3.45
C LEU A 239 -13.13 14.15 -3.87
N THR A 240 -13.41 12.99 -3.27
CA THR A 240 -12.81 11.71 -3.67
C THR A 240 -13.83 10.93 -4.48
N ARG A 241 -13.47 10.53 -5.70
CA ARG A 241 -14.28 9.68 -6.57
C ARG A 241 -13.50 8.41 -6.87
N TRP A 242 -14.11 7.27 -6.59
CA TRP A 242 -13.55 5.97 -6.86
C TRP A 242 -14.46 5.20 -7.82
N PHE A 243 -13.90 4.82 -8.96
CA PHE A 243 -14.55 4.00 -9.95
C PHE A 243 -13.82 2.66 -10.02
N GLU A 244 -14.56 1.57 -9.85
CA GLU A 244 -14.01 0.23 -9.85
C GLU A 244 -14.76 -0.61 -10.88
N ASN A 245 -14.05 -1.22 -11.82
CA ASN A 245 -14.58 -2.26 -12.67
C ASN A 245 -13.73 -3.52 -12.48
N GLN A 246 -14.24 -4.43 -11.65
CA GLN A 246 -13.63 -5.71 -11.36
C GLN A 246 -14.70 -6.80 -11.45
N PRO A 247 -15.02 -7.27 -12.67
CA PRO A 247 -16.11 -8.23 -12.90
C PRO A 247 -15.86 -9.59 -12.25
N GLY A 248 -14.61 -9.89 -11.85
CA GLY A 248 -14.23 -11.13 -11.17
C GLY A 248 -13.59 -12.15 -12.11
N SER A 249 -13.17 -13.29 -11.55
CA SER A 249 -12.47 -14.36 -12.26
C SER A 249 -13.37 -15.16 -13.21
N ALA A 250 -14.68 -15.19 -12.94
CA ALA A 250 -15.69 -15.89 -13.75
C ALA A 250 -16.30 -15.01 -14.86
N GLN A 251 -15.72 -13.84 -15.14
CA GLN A 251 -16.24 -12.85 -16.10
C GLN A 251 -16.46 -13.39 -17.52
N ASN A 252 -15.61 -14.34 -17.93
CA ASN A 252 -15.68 -15.06 -19.22
C ASN A 252 -16.16 -16.51 -19.06
N GLY A 253 -16.63 -16.88 -17.88
CA GLY A 253 -16.81 -18.25 -17.46
C GLY A 253 -15.64 -18.76 -16.62
N LEU A 254 -15.99 -19.51 -15.58
CA LEU A 254 -15.11 -20.29 -14.73
C LEU A 254 -15.56 -21.74 -14.85
N PHE A 255 -14.65 -22.63 -15.20
CA PHE A 255 -14.90 -24.07 -15.34
C PHE A 255 -13.88 -24.84 -14.50
N GLU A 256 -14.39 -25.62 -13.55
CA GLU A 256 -13.59 -26.46 -12.67
C GLU A 256 -13.60 -27.91 -13.17
N PHE A 257 -12.43 -28.51 -13.28
CA PHE A 257 -12.25 -29.89 -13.71
C PHE A 257 -11.55 -30.67 -12.61
N ALA A 258 -12.35 -31.37 -11.80
CA ALA A 258 -11.86 -32.27 -10.77
C ALA A 258 -12.06 -33.75 -11.17
N LYS A 259 -11.42 -34.65 -10.40
CA LYS A 259 -11.45 -36.11 -10.63
C LYS A 259 -12.81 -36.79 -10.42
N ALA A 260 -13.82 -36.09 -9.91
CA ALA A 260 -15.11 -36.68 -9.52
C ALA A 260 -15.84 -37.42 -10.67
N LEU A 261 -15.64 -36.98 -11.91
CA LEU A 261 -16.29 -37.58 -13.09
C LEU A 261 -15.50 -38.75 -13.68
N THR A 262 -14.22 -38.90 -13.37
CA THR A 262 -13.35 -39.95 -13.93
C THR A 262 -12.85 -40.95 -12.90
N ARG A 263 -13.41 -40.92 -11.68
CA ARG A 263 -13.15 -41.89 -10.59
C ARG A 263 -14.06 -43.11 -10.65
N ALA A 264 -13.63 -44.19 -10.00
CA ALA A 264 -14.34 -45.47 -9.91
C ALA A 264 -15.71 -45.40 -9.22
N THR A 265 -15.78 -44.75 -8.04
CA THR A 265 -16.94 -44.73 -7.13
C THR A 265 -16.98 -43.43 -6.30
N ASP A 266 -18.09 -43.11 -5.64
CA ASP A 266 -18.18 -41.90 -4.79
C ASP A 266 -17.29 -41.96 -3.54
N SER A 267 -17.04 -43.15 -3.00
CA SER A 267 -16.16 -43.37 -1.85
C SER A 267 -14.67 -43.17 -2.17
N SER A 268 -14.31 -43.17 -3.45
CA SER A 268 -12.92 -42.99 -3.91
C SER A 268 -12.47 -41.52 -4.00
N ALA A 269 -13.22 -40.57 -3.43
CA ALA A 269 -12.89 -39.14 -3.44
C ALA A 269 -11.48 -38.83 -2.89
N SER A 270 -11.00 -39.63 -1.94
CA SER A 270 -9.66 -39.49 -1.34
C SER A 270 -8.59 -40.38 -1.98
N GLU A 271 -8.94 -41.24 -2.94
CA GLU A 271 -7.99 -42.18 -3.53
C GLU A 271 -7.03 -41.46 -4.50
N PRO A 272 -5.71 -41.59 -4.33
CA PRO A 272 -4.72 -40.94 -5.19
C PRO A 272 -4.54 -41.63 -6.55
N VAL A 273 -5.14 -42.82 -6.74
CA VAL A 273 -4.94 -43.68 -7.93
C VAL A 273 -6.20 -43.80 -8.81
N SER A 274 -7.25 -43.02 -8.53
CA SER A 274 -8.56 -43.13 -9.21
C SER A 274 -9.04 -41.77 -9.72
N GLY A 275 -9.06 -41.61 -11.05
CA GLY A 275 -9.55 -40.42 -11.73
C GLY A 275 -8.61 -39.22 -11.72
N SER A 276 -8.83 -38.30 -12.66
CA SER A 276 -8.01 -37.11 -12.89
C SER A 276 -8.89 -35.97 -13.42
N GLY A 277 -8.65 -34.76 -12.93
CA GLY A 277 -9.21 -33.52 -13.45
C GLY A 277 -8.79 -33.25 -14.91
N LEU A 278 -7.54 -33.54 -15.28
CA LEU A 278 -7.08 -33.43 -16.66
C LEU A 278 -7.84 -34.38 -17.58
N ALA A 279 -8.14 -35.59 -17.11
CA ALA A 279 -9.02 -36.52 -17.85
C ALA A 279 -10.44 -35.95 -18.01
N SER A 280 -11.00 -35.33 -16.96
CA SER A 280 -12.30 -34.64 -17.04
C SER A 280 -12.26 -33.47 -18.05
N LEU A 281 -11.16 -32.72 -18.12
CA LEU A 281 -10.94 -31.67 -19.12
C LEU A 281 -10.90 -32.24 -20.54
N LEU A 282 -10.13 -33.30 -20.78
CA LEU A 282 -10.02 -33.95 -22.08
C LEU A 282 -11.36 -34.54 -22.55
N LEU A 283 -12.21 -34.99 -21.63
CA LEU A 283 -13.58 -35.44 -21.95
C LEU A 283 -14.56 -34.27 -22.14
N GLY A 284 -14.17 -33.03 -21.81
CA GLY A 284 -15.02 -31.84 -21.90
C GLY A 284 -16.10 -31.79 -20.83
N LEU A 285 -15.85 -32.40 -19.67
CA LEU A 285 -16.82 -32.56 -18.59
C LEU A 285 -16.38 -31.76 -17.35
N PRO A 286 -16.78 -30.48 -17.22
CA PRO A 286 -16.50 -29.71 -16.02
C PRO A 286 -17.32 -30.24 -14.84
N THR A 287 -16.68 -30.32 -13.67
CA THR A 287 -17.34 -30.66 -12.39
C THR A 287 -18.19 -29.53 -11.84
N SER A 288 -17.85 -28.29 -12.18
CA SER A 288 -18.70 -27.13 -11.95
C SER A 288 -18.38 -26.04 -12.97
N GLY A 289 -19.32 -25.12 -13.17
CA GLY A 289 -19.11 -23.98 -14.03
C GLY A 289 -19.99 -22.81 -13.64
N SER A 290 -19.50 -21.59 -13.82
CA SER A 290 -20.27 -20.37 -13.60
C SER A 290 -19.82 -19.26 -14.53
N ILE A 291 -20.75 -18.40 -14.94
CA ILE A 291 -20.45 -17.12 -15.59
C ILE A 291 -21.08 -16.06 -14.70
N SER A 292 -20.26 -15.18 -14.13
CA SER A 292 -20.74 -14.12 -13.26
C SER A 292 -19.87 -12.87 -13.43
N ARG A 293 -20.50 -11.71 -13.24
CA ARG A 293 -19.86 -10.41 -13.41
C ARG A 293 -20.30 -9.50 -12.29
N THR A 294 -19.35 -9.06 -11.47
CA THR A 294 -19.61 -7.98 -10.52
C THR A 294 -19.82 -6.68 -11.31
N PRO A 295 -20.91 -5.93 -11.06
CA PRO A 295 -21.16 -4.67 -11.75
C PRO A 295 -20.07 -3.65 -11.42
N ALA A 296 -19.78 -2.77 -12.38
CA ALA A 296 -18.90 -1.64 -12.12
C ALA A 296 -19.50 -0.73 -11.05
N MET A 297 -18.65 -0.22 -10.17
CA MET A 297 -19.01 0.62 -9.04
C MET A 297 -18.47 2.03 -9.24
N ALA A 298 -19.26 3.02 -8.82
CA ALA A 298 -18.85 4.40 -8.72
C ALA A 298 -19.25 4.93 -7.34
N VAL A 299 -18.27 5.33 -6.53
CA VAL A 299 -18.47 5.90 -5.21
C VAL A 299 -17.87 7.29 -5.17
N GLN A 300 -18.54 8.21 -4.47
CA GLN A 300 -18.00 9.53 -4.19
C GLN A 300 -18.11 9.86 -2.71
N SER A 301 -17.12 10.58 -2.19
CA SER A 301 -17.08 11.09 -0.82
C SER A 301 -16.75 12.57 -0.85
N HIS A 302 -17.56 13.34 -0.12
CA HIS A 302 -17.38 14.77 0.08
C HIS A 302 -16.81 14.96 1.49
N TYR A 303 -15.67 15.64 1.59
CA TYR A 303 -15.04 15.98 2.86
C TYR A 303 -14.96 17.49 3.00
N ASN A 304 -15.39 17.99 4.15
CA ASN A 304 -15.29 19.39 4.54
C ASN A 304 -14.67 19.46 5.93
N ALA A 305 -13.64 20.29 6.10
CA ALA A 305 -13.02 20.50 7.40
C ALA A 305 -12.67 21.96 7.61
N PHE A 306 -12.89 22.44 8.83
CA PHE A 306 -12.48 23.75 9.30
C PHE A 306 -11.51 23.58 10.45
N TYR A 307 -10.51 24.46 10.53
CA TYR A 307 -9.59 24.49 11.66
C TYR A 307 -9.32 25.91 12.13
N LEU A 308 -8.96 26.03 13.41
CA LEU A 308 -8.53 27.25 14.07
C LEU A 308 -7.43 26.90 15.07
N VAL A 309 -6.29 27.59 14.98
CA VAL A 309 -5.14 27.42 15.87
C VAL A 309 -4.68 28.80 16.30
N ARG A 310 -4.50 29.01 17.62
CA ARG A 310 -3.93 30.23 18.18
C ARG A 310 -2.60 29.90 18.84
N MET A 311 -1.56 30.64 18.48
CA MET A 311 -0.31 30.68 19.22
C MET A 311 -0.22 32.03 19.94
N ALA A 312 0.15 32.00 21.21
CA ALA A 312 0.45 33.19 22.00
C ALA A 312 1.93 33.12 22.41
N SER A 313 2.69 34.16 22.07
CA SER A 313 4.08 34.27 22.49
C SER A 313 4.12 34.80 23.91
N VAL A 314 4.63 34.01 24.86
CA VAL A 314 5.00 34.47 26.20
C VAL A 314 6.53 34.56 26.22
N LEU A 315 7.07 35.78 26.19
CA LEU A 315 8.50 35.99 26.38
C LEU A 315 8.75 36.11 27.89
N LEU A 316 9.33 35.06 28.48
CA LEU A 316 9.84 35.08 29.85
C LEU A 316 11.33 35.42 29.79
N VAL A 317 11.68 36.67 30.10
CA VAL A 317 13.07 37.06 30.34
C VAL A 317 13.31 36.94 31.84
N ALA A 318 14.09 35.94 32.26
CA ALA A 318 14.57 35.83 33.64
C ALA A 318 16.00 36.39 33.69
N THR A 319 16.18 37.56 34.30
CA THR A 319 17.51 38.10 34.63
C THR A 319 17.89 37.69 36.05
N TRP A 320 19.01 36.99 36.21
CA TRP A 320 19.64 36.77 37.51
C TRP A 320 20.43 38.02 37.92
N LEU A 321 20.14 38.55 39.10
CA LEU A 321 20.98 39.54 39.79
C LEU A 321 21.71 38.82 40.91
N ASP A 322 22.97 38.45 40.69
CA ASP A 322 23.86 38.07 41.78
C ASP A 322 24.33 39.35 42.48
N GLY A 323 23.62 39.69 43.56
CA GLY A 323 24.00 40.79 44.45
C GLY A 323 24.76 40.26 45.65
N ALA A 324 26.09 40.29 45.58
CA ALA A 324 26.92 40.47 46.76
C ALA A 324 27.17 41.97 46.94
N ALA A 325 26.70 42.53 48.06
CA ALA A 325 27.47 43.38 48.97
C ALA A 325 26.54 44.27 49.78
N GLY A 326 26.74 44.28 51.11
CA GLY A 326 26.41 45.46 51.88
C GLY A 326 27.30 46.61 51.44
N ALA A 327 26.67 47.70 50.98
CA ALA A 327 27.13 49.08 51.07
C ALA A 327 26.07 49.95 50.35
N ASP A 328 25.49 50.89 51.08
CA ASP A 328 24.45 51.80 50.60
C ASP A 328 24.95 52.71 49.46
N MET A 329 24.19 52.78 48.36
CA MET A 329 24.14 53.94 47.48
C MET A 329 22.67 54.23 47.13
N PRO A 330 22.22 55.50 47.16
CA PRO A 330 20.81 55.82 47.02
C PRO A 330 20.43 55.87 45.54
N LEU A 331 19.62 54.91 45.09
CA LEU A 331 18.87 55.02 43.84
C LEU A 331 17.45 55.46 44.15
N ALA A 332 17.14 56.71 43.81
CA ALA A 332 15.78 57.22 43.78
C ALA A 332 14.97 56.44 42.73
N MET A 333 14.14 55.50 43.17
CA MET A 333 13.12 54.85 42.35
C MET A 333 11.77 55.51 42.57
N ASN A 334 11.12 55.90 41.47
CA ASN A 334 9.77 56.42 41.43
C ASN A 334 8.76 55.29 41.82
N PRO A 335 7.74 55.51 42.66
CA PRO A 335 7.04 54.40 43.36
C PRO A 335 5.95 53.62 42.59
N GLU A 336 5.74 53.80 41.28
CA GLU A 336 4.56 53.23 40.60
C GLU A 336 4.76 51.88 39.87
N ALA A 337 5.78 51.09 40.22
CA ALA A 337 5.91 49.72 39.73
C ALA A 337 5.38 48.71 40.77
N TRP A 338 4.10 48.35 40.69
CA TRP A 338 3.51 47.31 41.54
C TRP A 338 4.11 45.92 41.25
N ILE A 339 4.74 45.30 42.25
CA ILE A 339 5.37 43.97 42.20
C ILE A 339 4.45 42.95 42.89
N ARG A 340 4.05 41.88 42.19
CA ARG A 340 3.47 40.70 42.84
C ARG A 340 4.60 39.77 43.26
N GLN A 341 4.80 39.60 44.57
CA GLN A 341 5.70 38.57 45.10
C GLN A 341 4.99 37.21 45.05
N VAL A 342 5.63 36.22 44.43
CA VAL A 342 5.15 34.84 44.43
C VAL A 342 6.16 33.98 45.17
N ARG A 343 5.67 33.24 46.17
CA ARG A 343 6.45 32.24 46.90
C ARG A 343 6.37 30.92 46.14
N VAL A 344 7.52 30.39 45.72
CA VAL A 344 7.60 29.04 45.15
C VAL A 344 7.41 28.04 46.29
N PRO A 345 6.46 27.09 46.21
CA PRO A 345 6.31 26.08 47.26
C PRO A 345 7.55 25.18 47.31
N GLY A 346 8.29 25.23 48.43
CA GLY A 346 9.44 24.34 48.69
C GLY A 346 10.79 25.03 48.89
N GLU A 347 10.93 26.34 48.67
CA GLU A 347 12.18 27.09 48.90
C GLU A 347 11.97 28.34 49.79
N SER A 348 13.02 28.76 50.49
CA SER A 348 13.02 29.89 51.44
C SER A 348 13.37 31.25 50.82
N ARG A 349 13.34 31.39 49.49
CA ARG A 349 13.69 32.63 48.78
C ARG A 349 12.52 33.22 47.99
N TRP A 350 12.52 34.55 47.90
CA TRP A 350 11.53 35.35 47.18
C TRP A 350 12.07 35.73 45.79
N VAL A 351 11.25 35.58 44.75
CA VAL A 351 11.57 36.06 43.39
C VAL A 351 10.86 37.39 43.17
N ARG A 352 11.61 38.43 42.74
CA ARG A 352 11.03 39.71 42.30
C ARG A 352 10.91 39.70 40.77
N LEU A 353 9.72 39.98 40.27
CA LEU A 353 9.46 40.18 38.85
C LEU A 353 9.48 41.68 38.56
N CYS A 354 10.36 42.11 37.64
CA CYS A 354 10.35 43.46 37.08
C CYS A 354 10.02 43.37 35.59
N ALA A 355 9.11 44.24 35.11
CA ALA A 355 8.87 44.43 33.69
C ALA A 355 9.77 45.56 33.19
N CYS A 356 10.68 45.27 32.26
CA CYS A 356 11.41 46.30 31.51
C CYS A 356 10.95 46.28 30.06
N THR A 357 10.62 47.45 29.51
CA THR A 357 10.29 47.67 28.09
C THR A 357 11.57 47.96 27.30
N GLY A 358 11.80 47.26 26.19
CA GLY A 358 12.91 47.53 25.26
C GLY A 358 12.93 46.60 24.03
N GLU A 359 13.10 47.19 22.85
CA GLU A 359 12.88 46.63 21.51
C GLU A 359 14.05 45.81 20.90
N ARG A 360 13.72 45.11 19.80
CA ARG A 360 14.50 44.18 18.93
C ARG A 360 15.96 44.57 18.59
N LEU A 361 16.83 43.56 18.49
CA LEU A 361 17.94 43.49 17.51
C LEU A 361 18.14 42.06 16.97
N ALA A 362 18.76 41.97 15.80
CA ALA A 362 18.64 40.92 14.79
C ALA A 362 19.81 39.90 14.73
N ALA A 363 19.52 38.76 14.08
CA ALA A 363 20.41 37.74 13.50
C ALA A 363 21.15 36.75 14.45
N PRO A 364 21.29 35.48 14.03
CA PRO A 364 21.84 34.40 14.85
C PRO A 364 23.37 34.30 14.68
N ASN A 365 24.04 33.92 15.77
CA ASN A 365 25.48 33.74 15.96
C ASN A 365 26.18 34.97 16.59
N ASP A 366 26.89 34.69 17.68
CA ASP A 366 27.67 35.60 18.53
C ASP A 366 26.91 36.49 19.54
N VAL A 367 26.64 35.91 20.72
CA VAL A 367 26.65 36.68 21.98
C VAL A 367 27.85 36.22 22.79
N ARG A 368 28.94 36.99 22.72
CA ARG A 368 30.04 36.94 23.69
C ARG A 368 29.74 37.97 24.79
N CYS A 369 29.32 37.52 25.96
CA CYS A 369 29.33 38.37 27.15
C CYS A 369 30.76 38.42 27.71
N TRP A 370 31.38 39.59 27.65
CA TRP A 370 32.60 39.88 28.39
C TRP A 370 32.23 40.31 29.82
N VAL A 371 32.71 39.56 30.81
CA VAL A 371 32.91 40.06 32.17
C VAL A 371 34.38 39.80 32.50
N LEU A 372 35.11 40.87 32.80
CA LEU A 372 36.52 40.87 33.18
C LEU A 372 36.71 40.16 34.54
N GLY A 373 37.58 39.14 34.59
CA GLY A 373 38.03 38.48 35.83
C GLY A 373 38.14 36.94 35.71
N GLU A 374 39.27 36.39 36.13
CA GLU A 374 39.86 35.05 35.86
C GLU A 374 39.07 33.76 36.26
N PRO A 375 39.51 32.56 35.81
CA PRO A 375 38.69 31.35 35.71
C PRO A 375 38.81 30.39 36.91
N VAL A 376 37.74 29.67 37.25
CA VAL A 376 37.78 28.47 38.11
C VAL A 376 36.98 27.32 37.48
N ALA A 377 37.57 26.13 37.56
CA ALA A 377 37.27 24.88 36.84
C ALA A 377 35.95 24.16 37.26
N PRO A 378 35.54 23.05 36.60
CA PRO A 378 34.13 22.66 36.43
C PRO A 378 33.57 21.76 37.54
N ALA A 379 32.32 21.97 37.92
CA ALA A 379 31.56 21.04 38.76
C ALA A 379 30.27 20.57 38.07
N ARG A 380 30.12 19.24 37.96
CA ARG A 380 28.95 18.52 37.45
C ARG A 380 27.75 18.65 38.41
N VAL A 381 26.58 19.02 37.89
CA VAL A 381 25.24 18.70 38.41
C VAL A 381 24.31 18.74 37.19
N GLY A 382 23.52 17.74 36.79
CA GLY A 382 22.77 16.73 37.55
C GLY A 382 21.28 17.08 37.45
N SER A 383 20.63 16.81 36.32
CA SER A 383 19.22 17.16 36.06
C SER A 383 18.25 16.12 36.65
N MET A 384 17.35 16.56 37.53
CA MET A 384 16.20 15.82 38.06
C MET A 384 14.96 16.71 37.80
N LEU A 385 14.14 16.42 36.78
CA LEU A 385 12.93 15.57 36.73
C LEU A 385 11.62 16.35 36.93
N LEU A 386 10.69 16.23 35.96
CA LEU A 386 9.24 16.25 36.19
C LEU A 386 8.57 15.23 35.24
N ARG A 387 8.01 14.16 35.81
CA ARG A 387 7.01 13.27 35.17
C ARG A 387 5.88 13.01 36.17
N SER A 388 4.65 13.01 35.67
CA SER A 388 3.39 12.71 36.38
C SER A 388 3.14 11.19 36.51
N PRO A 389 2.11 10.73 37.26
CA PRO A 389 2.04 9.37 37.79
C PRO A 389 1.22 8.40 36.94
N SER A 390 1.62 7.12 36.87
CA SER A 390 0.77 5.92 37.16
C SER A 390 1.42 4.59 36.76
N SER A 391 1.20 3.58 37.61
CA SER A 391 1.35 2.11 37.48
C SER A 391 2.72 1.47 37.13
N LYS A 392 3.25 0.68 38.07
CA LYS A 392 4.34 -0.32 37.91
C LYS A 392 3.82 -1.60 37.21
N PRO A 393 4.71 -2.48 36.68
CA PRO A 393 5.24 -3.57 37.51
C PRO A 393 6.77 -3.74 37.46
N ARG A 394 7.28 -4.45 38.47
CA ARG A 394 8.69 -4.77 38.77
C ARG A 394 9.30 -5.81 37.81
N CYS A 395 10.62 -5.74 37.61
CA CYS A 395 11.50 -6.91 37.52
C CYS A 395 12.84 -6.61 38.25
N GLU A 396 13.17 -7.47 39.21
CA GLU A 396 14.49 -7.68 39.84
C GLU A 396 15.44 -8.27 38.77
N GLY A 397 16.75 -7.98 38.67
CA GLY A 397 17.82 -8.15 39.64
C GLY A 397 18.77 -9.25 39.11
N GLY A 398 20.03 -8.92 38.78
CA GLY A 398 21.04 -9.93 38.39
C GLY A 398 22.30 -9.37 37.72
N THR A 399 23.43 -9.47 38.42
CA THR A 399 24.80 -9.02 38.11
C THR A 399 25.62 -10.06 37.30
N VAL A 400 26.76 -9.62 36.70
CA VAL A 400 28.10 -10.30 36.53
C VAL A 400 28.78 -9.91 35.17
N PRO A 401 30.14 -9.81 35.09
CA PRO A 401 30.84 -8.72 34.38
C PRO A 401 31.73 -9.10 33.16
N LYS A 402 32.18 -8.03 32.49
CA LYS A 402 33.33 -7.79 31.58
C LYS A 402 34.23 -8.97 31.14
N GLY A 403 34.51 -9.00 29.82
CA GLY A 403 35.77 -9.50 29.27
C GLY A 403 35.87 -9.53 27.73
N PHE A 404 36.97 -8.95 27.21
CA PHE A 404 37.61 -9.18 25.90
C PHE A 404 37.29 -8.33 24.66
N ILE A 405 38.36 -8.16 23.87
CA ILE A 405 38.77 -7.03 23.03
C ILE A 405 38.83 -7.46 21.54
N ARG A 406 38.62 -6.49 20.63
CA ARG A 406 39.18 -6.29 19.26
C ARG A 406 38.23 -6.51 18.08
N GLY A 407 38.08 -5.45 17.27
CA GLY A 407 37.60 -5.51 15.88
C GLY A 407 37.18 -4.15 15.33
N ARG A 408 37.98 -3.59 14.42
CA ARG A 408 37.95 -2.26 13.74
C ARG A 408 36.66 -1.94 12.90
N PRO A 409 36.54 -0.72 12.32
CA PRO A 409 35.35 0.13 12.37
C PRO A 409 34.44 0.03 11.13
N ALA A 410 33.18 0.45 11.29
CA ALA A 410 32.33 0.86 10.19
C ALA A 410 31.65 2.19 10.57
N CYS A 411 32.19 3.30 10.06
CA CYS A 411 31.45 4.54 9.94
C CYS A 411 30.42 4.38 8.82
N GLY A 412 29.17 4.68 9.11
CA GLY A 412 28.15 4.81 8.08
C GLY A 412 26.75 5.01 8.66
N TRP A 413 26.18 6.18 8.36
CA TRP A 413 24.75 6.51 8.35
C TRP A 413 24.12 7.08 9.64
N ASN A 414 24.24 8.41 9.73
CA ASN A 414 23.16 9.41 9.85
C ASN A 414 22.00 9.14 10.84
N SER A 415 22.13 9.71 12.03
CA SER A 415 21.04 10.03 12.94
C SER A 415 20.53 11.46 12.67
N TRP A 416 19.46 11.60 11.89
CA TRP A 416 18.63 12.82 11.80
C TRP A 416 17.18 12.39 11.71
N SER A 417 16.46 12.36 12.85
CA SER A 417 15.00 12.59 12.96
C SER A 417 14.43 12.02 14.28
N VAL A 418 14.72 12.65 15.42
CA VAL A 418 13.78 12.60 16.57
C VAL A 418 13.83 13.95 17.28
N ALA A 419 13.31 14.97 16.60
CA ALA A 419 12.99 16.27 17.19
C ALA A 419 11.89 16.91 16.34
N ALA A 420 10.69 16.33 16.40
CA ALA A 420 9.45 16.94 15.94
C ALA A 420 8.25 16.24 16.61
N HIS A 421 8.08 16.49 17.91
CA HIS A 421 6.78 16.49 18.58
C HIS A 421 6.75 17.60 19.61
#